data_AF-A0A7W5F2I7-F1
#
_entry.id   AF-A0A7W5F2I7-F1
#
_cell.length_a   1.000
_cell.length_b   1.000
_cell.length_c   1.000
_cell.angle_alpha   90.00
_cell.angle_beta   90.00
_cell.angle_gamma   90.00
#
_symmetry.space_group_name_H-M   'P 1'
#
loop_
_entity.id
_entity.type
_entity.pdbx_description
1 polymer ?
#
loop_
_entity_poly.entity_id
_entity_poly.type
_entity_poly.pdbx_seq_one_letter_code
_entity_poly.pdbx_strand_id
1 'polypeptide(L)' 'MKVSVDRELCYGSAECAHRAPAVFEFVDGFGVVRPGQDRADDPGILEAAEKCPSQAITITDAPSSPGRP' A
#
# COMPACT_ATOMS: atom_id res chain seq x y z
N MET A 1 -8.71 0.27 7.78
CA MET A 1 -7.35 0.31 7.22
C MET A 1 -7.29 1.01 5.86
N LYS A 2 -6.42 2.00 5.73
CA LYS A 2 -6.11 2.75 4.51
C LYS A 2 -4.66 2.48 4.09
N VAL A 3 -4.41 2.28 2.80
CA VAL A 3 -3.04 2.11 2.26
C VAL A 3 -2.54 3.38 1.57
N SER A 4 -1.24 3.64 1.66
CA SER A 4 -0.56 4.76 0.99
C SER A 4 0.89 4.39 0.65
N VAL A 5 1.46 5.01 -0.38
CA VAL A 5 2.86 4.84 -0.77
C VAL A 5 3.62 6.12 -0.47
N ASP A 6 4.68 5.98 0.33
CA ASP A 6 5.62 7.05 0.65
C ASP A 6 6.59 7.24 -0.53
N ARG A 7 6.56 8.44 -1.13
CA ARG A 7 7.40 8.78 -2.27
C ARG A 7 8.85 9.08 -1.90
N GLU A 8 9.13 9.40 -0.64
CA GLU A 8 10.50 9.62 -0.16
C GLU A 8 11.26 8.30 -0.01
N LEU A 9 10.55 7.22 0.34
CA LEU A 9 11.12 5.87 0.45
C LEU A 9 11.01 5.05 -0.85
N CYS A 10 10.05 5.36 -1.72
CA CYS A 10 9.88 4.64 -2.97
C CYS A 10 10.99 5.01 -3.96
N TYR A 11 11.82 4.03 -4.33
CA TYR A 11 12.86 4.21 -5.37
C TYR A 11 12.46 3.64 -6.75
N GLY A 12 11.20 3.23 -6.90
CA GLY A 12 10.68 2.76 -8.19
C GLY A 12 10.91 1.29 -8.50
N SER A 13 10.83 0.39 -7.50
CA SER A 13 11.00 -1.05 -7.72
C SER A 13 9.89 -1.75 -8.53
N ALA A 14 8.73 -1.10 -8.66
CA ALA A 14 7.50 -1.65 -9.27
C ALA A 14 6.92 -2.93 -8.62
N GLU A 15 7.48 -3.42 -7.51
CA GLU A 15 7.01 -4.65 -6.83
C GLU A 15 5.53 -4.59 -6.40
N CYS A 16 5.06 -3.41 -5.97
CA CYS A 16 3.66 -3.22 -5.58
C CYS A 16 2.68 -3.46 -6.74
N ALA A 17 2.97 -2.87 -7.90
CA ALA A 17 2.15 -3.03 -9.10
C ALA A 17 2.25 -4.45 -9.69
N HIS A 18 3.37 -5.15 -9.47
CA HIS A 18 3.52 -6.55 -9.90
C HIS A 18 2.67 -7.50 -9.04
N ARG A 19 2.67 -7.33 -7.72
CA ARG A 19 1.97 -8.22 -6.78
C ARG A 19 0.47 -7.92 -6.66
N ALA A 20 0.12 -6.63 -6.64
CA ALA A 20 -1.25 -6.18 -6.49
C ALA A 20 -1.62 -5.15 -7.58
N PRO A 21 -1.65 -5.55 -8.86
CA PRO A 21 -1.99 -4.67 -9.98
C PRO A 21 -3.43 -4.12 -9.93
N ALA A 22 -4.31 -4.77 -9.16
CA ALA A 22 -5.67 -4.30 -8.92
C ALA A 22 -5.70 -3.07 -8.01
N VAL A 23 -4.71 -2.92 -7.13
CA VAL A 23 -4.66 -1.87 -6.10
C VAL A 23 -3.61 -0.82 -6.38
N PHE A 24 -2.43 -1.23 -6.87
CA PHE A 24 -1.33 -0.33 -7.17
C PHE A 24 -1.17 -0.15 -8.67
N GLU A 25 -0.69 1.03 -9.04
CA GLU A 25 -0.27 1.40 -10.37
C GLU A 25 1.17 1.92 -10.31
N PHE A 26 1.87 1.86 -11.43
CA PHE A 26 3.23 2.38 -11.53
C PHE A 26 3.24 3.55 -12.50
N VAL A 27 3.43 4.75 -11.98
CA VAL A 27 3.32 6.01 -12.72
C VAL A 27 4.52 6.88 -12.40
N ASP A 28 5.13 7.46 -13.44
CA ASP A 28 6.31 8.34 -13.33
C ASP A 28 7.49 7.72 -12.56
N GLY A 29 7.64 6.40 -12.60
CA GLY A 29 8.71 5.69 -11.88
C GLY A 29 8.40 5.39 -10.41
N PHE A 30 7.19 5.66 -9.92
CA PHE A 30 6.78 5.40 -8.54
C PHE A 30 5.54 4.52 -8.45
N GLY A 31 5.44 3.76 -7.37
CA GLY A 31 4.21 3.06 -7.01
C GLY A 31 3.17 4.05 -6.49
N VAL A 32 1.94 3.96 -6.98
CA VAL A 32 0.81 4.77 -6.51
C VAL A 32 -0.39 3.88 -6.24
N VAL A 33 -1.22 4.25 -5.28
CA VAL A 33 -2.48 3.54 -5.00
C VAL A 33 -3.54 4.02 -5.99
N ARG A 34 -4.26 3.08 -6.62
CA ARG A 34 -5.38 3.39 -7.51
C ARG A 34 -6.50 4.08 -6.72
N PRO A 35 -7.15 5.09 -7.31
CA PRO A 35 -8.24 5.80 -6.64
C PRO A 35 -9.39 4.84 -6.31
N GLY A 36 -9.80 4.80 -5.04
CA GLY A 36 -10.88 3.94 -4.55
C GLY A 36 -10.46 2.50 -4.21
N GLN A 37 -9.17 2.16 -4.37
CA GLN A 37 -8.59 0.88 -3.95
C GLN A 37 -7.70 1.04 -2.71
N ASP A 38 -7.81 2.16 -2.01
CA ASP A 38 -7.04 2.44 -0.79
C ASP A 38 -7.54 1.66 0.44
N ARG A 39 -8.51 0.75 0.27
CA ARG A 39 -9.13 -0.02 1.33
C ARG A 39 -8.38 -1.33 1.54
N ALA A 40 -7.83 -1.53 2.74
CA ALA A 40 -6.94 -2.66 3.02
C ALA A 40 -7.63 -4.01 3.24
N ASP A 41 -8.84 -4.21 2.70
CA ASP A 41 -9.51 -5.51 2.71
C ASP A 41 -8.99 -6.46 1.61
N ASP A 42 -8.17 -5.96 0.69
CA ASP A 42 -7.53 -6.78 -0.33
C ASP A 42 -6.25 -7.46 0.20
N PRO A 43 -6.16 -8.81 0.18
CA PRO A 43 -4.99 -9.54 0.66
C PRO A 43 -3.71 -9.21 -0.14
N GLY A 44 -3.83 -8.75 -1.38
CA GLY A 44 -2.69 -8.33 -2.19
C GLY A 44 -1.97 -7.10 -1.62
N ILE A 45 -2.66 -6.26 -0.83
CA ILE A 45 -2.06 -5.06 -0.22
C ILE A 45 -1.05 -5.43 0.85
N LEU A 46 -1.37 -6.42 1.69
CA LEU A 46 -0.48 -6.92 2.72
C LEU A 46 0.77 -7.54 2.11
N GLU A 47 0.60 -8.40 1.10
CA GLU A 47 1.73 -9.02 0.42
C GLU A 47 2.61 -7.96 -0.25
N ALA A 48 2.02 -6.97 -0.93
CA ALA A 48 2.76 -5.87 -1.55
C ALA A 48 3.56 -5.07 -0.50
N ALA A 49 2.99 -4.82 0.67
CA ALA A 49 3.67 -4.12 1.77
C ALA A 49 4.83 -4.94 2.34
N GLU A 50 4.62 -6.23 2.61
CA GLU A 50 5.65 -7.14 3.13
C GLU A 50 6.82 -7.32 2.16
N LYS A 51 6.55 -7.25 0.86
CA LYS A 51 7.53 -7.48 -0.19
C LYS A 51 8.13 -6.20 -0.75
N CYS A 52 7.70 -5.04 -0.27
CA CYS A 52 8.27 -3.77 -0.67
C CYS A 52 9.72 -3.66 -0.15
N PRO A 53 10.74 -3.65 -1.03
CA PRO A 53 12.14 -3.69 -0.62
C PRO A 53 12.59 -2.45 0.15
N SER A 54 11.97 -1.29 -0.11
CA SER A 54 12.23 -0.05 0.63
C SER A 54 11.20 0.24 1.71
N GLN A 55 10.26 -0.68 1.95
CA GLN A 55 9.19 -0.51 2.94
C GLN A 55 8.38 0.79 2.75
N ALA A 56 8.24 1.24 1.50
CA ALA A 56 7.55 2.48 1.17
C ALA A 56 6.03 2.41 1.30
N ILE A 57 5.45 1.22 1.50
CA ILE A 57 4.00 1.03 1.59
C ILE A 57 3.58 1.06 3.06
N THR A 58 2.72 2.01 3.40
CA THR A 58 2.16 2.15 4.75
C THR A 58 0.69 1.76 4.75
N ILE A 59 0.30 0.95 5.73
CA ILE A 59 -1.10 0.58 5.99
C ILE A 59 -1.48 1.16 7.34
N THR A 60 -2.34 2.18 7.34
CA THR A 60 -2.84 2.80 8.56
C THR A 60 -4.20 2.21 8.90
N ASP A 61 -4.34 1.53 10.02
CA ASP A 61 -5.67 1.31 10.57
C ASP A 61 -6.22 2.66 11.05
N ALA A 62 -7.28 3.17 10.41
CA ALA A 62 -8.03 4.25 11.03
C ALA A 62 -8.49 3.68 12.38
N PRO A 63 -8.25 4.36 13.51
CA PRO A 63 -8.53 3.79 14.81
C PRO A 63 -10.02 3.47 14.88
N SER A 64 -10.40 2.22 14.69
CA SER A 64 -11.58 1.71 15.34
C SER A 64 -11.23 1.69 16.82
N SER A 65 -11.61 2.74 17.55
CA SER A 65 -11.45 2.79 19.00
C SER A 65 -12.75 3.23 19.65
N PRO A 66 -13.02 2.84 20.91
CA PRO A 66 -12.23 1.95 21.78
C PRO A 66 -13.08 0.82 22.40
N GLY A 67 -12.47 -0.32 22.73
CA GLY A 67 -13.23 -1.36 23.42
C GLY A 67 -12.41 -2.47 24.02
N ARG A 68 -11.94 -2.27 25.26
CA ARG A 68 -12.11 -3.32 26.28
C ARG A 68 -12.06 -2.73 27.70
N PRO A 69 -12.98 -3.15 28.59
CA PRO A 69 -13.03 -2.72 30.00
C PRO A 69 -11.81 -3.17 30.81
#